data_AF-A0A6J1PR92-F1
#
_entry.id   AF-A0A6J1PR92-F1
#
_cell.length_a   1.000
_cell.length_b   1.000
_cell.length_c   1.000
_cell.angle_alpha   90.00
_cell.angle_beta   90.00
_cell.angle_gamma   90.00
#
_symmetry.space_group_name_H-M   'P 1'
#
loop_
_entity.id
_entity.type
_entity.pdbx_description
1 polymer ?
#
loop_
_entity_poly.entity_id
_entity_poly.type
_entity_poly.pdbx_seq_one_letter_code
_entity_poly.pdbx_strand_id
1 'polypeptide(L)'
;MINVDLPLNVSRYHFLITMEYFIDQEKYFYLIILHINAAICIGATVWVAIGSMIIACLQHTCGMFRISSYRIKDAININSRQNITLENKILMIEGTICAVDIYRQAIKLNKHLMSKLEIMFFCLIVCFVTSLTLNLYQIVSFENNIEKLILPFLYVSVSILYMFLANLMGQIITDHNNHVFTTA
;
A
#
# COMPACT_ATOMS: atom_id res chain seq x y z
N MET A 1 4.56 39.65 51.37
CA MET A 1 5.71 38.73 51.34
C MET A 1 5.26 37.54 50.52
N ILE A 2 5.53 37.58 49.21
CA ILE A 2 5.05 36.61 48.22
C ILE A 2 6.00 35.42 48.28
N ASN A 3 5.54 34.30 48.83
CA ASN A 3 6.28 33.05 48.70
C ASN A 3 6.09 32.55 47.27
N VAL A 4 7.20 32.61 46.52
CA VAL A 4 7.36 31.99 45.22
C VAL A 4 7.46 30.49 45.48
N ASP A 5 6.34 29.80 45.30
CA ASP A 5 6.34 28.34 45.33
C ASP A 5 7.16 27.82 44.14
N LEU A 6 8.19 27.08 44.53
CA LEU A 6 9.13 26.26 43.78
C LEU A 6 8.53 25.65 42.50
N PRO A 7 9.22 25.64 41.35
CA PRO A 7 8.76 24.86 40.21
C PRO A 7 8.88 23.39 40.61
N LEU A 8 7.74 22.74 40.87
CA LEU A 8 7.66 21.29 41.01
C LEU A 8 8.24 20.67 39.74
N ASN A 9 9.42 20.09 39.90
CA ASN A 9 10.13 19.26 38.93
C ASN A 9 9.33 17.96 38.72
N VAL A 10 8.14 18.07 38.16
CA VAL A 10 7.37 16.92 37.71
C VAL A 10 7.95 16.53 36.37
N SER A 11 8.58 15.36 36.29
CA SER A 11 9.07 14.78 35.05
C SER A 11 7.89 14.64 34.09
N ARG A 12 7.72 15.63 33.22
CA ARG A 12 6.64 15.65 32.23
C ARG A 12 7.01 14.64 31.16
N TYR A 13 6.59 13.39 31.34
CA TYR A 13 6.76 12.34 30.35
C TYR A 13 6.03 12.77 29.08
N HIS A 14 6.80 13.23 28.09
CA HIS A 14 6.26 13.66 26.81
C HIS A 14 5.95 12.41 26.01
N PHE A 15 4.73 11.90 26.14
CA PHE A 15 4.25 10.80 25.31
C PHE A 15 4.35 11.21 23.83
N LEU A 16 4.77 10.27 22.98
CA LEU A 16 4.78 10.43 21.51
C LEU A 16 3.35 10.66 20.97
N ILE A 17 2.32 10.27 21.75
CA ILE A 17 0.90 10.44 21.46
C ILE A 17 0.21 10.89 22.76
N THR A 18 -0.23 12.13 22.83
CA THR A 18 -1.00 12.65 23.98
C THR A 18 -2.42 12.12 23.90
N MET A 19 -2.73 11.08 24.68
CA MET A 19 -4.10 10.57 24.86
C MET A 19 -4.61 10.97 26.24
N GLU A 20 -5.75 11.65 26.29
CA GLU A 20 -6.47 11.91 27.54
C GLU A 20 -7.14 10.60 28.00
N TYR A 21 -6.53 9.94 28.98
CA TYR A 21 -7.17 8.86 29.71
C TYR A 21 -7.94 9.47 30.88
N PHE A 22 -9.26 9.23 30.98
CA PHE A 22 -10.11 9.65 32.11
C PHE A 22 -9.83 8.88 33.42
N ILE A 23 -8.64 8.30 33.55
CA ILE A 23 -8.18 7.46 34.66
C ILE A 23 -6.88 8.07 35.19
N ASP A 24 -6.64 7.98 36.49
CA ASP A 24 -5.42 8.46 37.15
C ASP A 24 -4.15 7.90 36.47
N GLN A 25 -3.46 8.76 35.72
CA GLN A 25 -2.32 8.38 34.89
C GLN A 25 -1.11 7.97 35.72
N GLU A 26 -0.96 8.49 36.93
CA GLU A 26 0.16 8.14 37.81
C GLU A 26 -0.03 6.74 38.42
N LYS A 27 -1.28 6.39 38.77
CA LYS A 27 -1.60 5.08 39.34
C LYS A 27 -1.60 3.94 38.33
N TYR A 28 -2.00 4.19 37.07
CA TYR A 28 -2.18 3.14 36.04
C TYR A 28 -1.15 3.23 34.90
N PHE A 29 -0.04 3.92 35.11
CA PHE A 29 0.99 4.20 34.10
C PHE A 29 1.41 2.98 33.27
N TYR A 30 1.79 1.86 33.93
CA TYR A 30 2.23 0.64 33.25
C TYR A 30 1.12 -0.01 32.39
N LEU A 31 -0.14 0.04 32.86
CA LEU A 31 -1.27 -0.51 32.11
C LEU A 31 -1.61 0.36 30.89
N ILE A 32 -1.50 1.68 31.01
CA ILE A 32 -1.68 2.61 29.88
C ILE A 32 -0.62 2.38 28.81
N ILE A 33 0.66 2.25 29.21
CA ILE A 33 1.76 1.96 28.28
C ILE A 33 1.55 0.60 27.60
N LEU A 34 1.15 -0.42 28.36
CA LEU A 34 0.86 -1.74 27.80
C LEU A 34 -0.26 -1.66 26.76
N HIS A 35 -1.35 -0.94 27.06
CA HIS A 35 -2.47 -0.76 26.15
C HIS A 35 -2.06 -0.02 24.87
N ILE A 36 -1.30 1.08 24.99
CA ILE A 36 -0.80 1.83 23.84
C ILE A 36 0.08 0.96 22.96
N ASN A 37 1.04 0.22 23.54
CA ASN A 37 1.90 -0.68 22.78
C ASN A 37 1.11 -1.80 22.11
N ALA A 38 0.15 -2.42 22.80
CA ALA A 38 -0.71 -3.44 22.22
C ALA A 38 -1.52 -2.88 21.03
N ALA A 39 -2.11 -1.70 21.18
CA ALA A 39 -2.85 -1.04 20.10
C ALA A 39 -1.94 -0.72 18.89
N ILE A 40 -0.72 -0.23 19.13
CA ILE A 40 0.27 0.03 18.08
C ILE A 40 0.65 -1.28 17.37
N CYS A 41 0.93 -2.35 18.10
CA CYS A 41 1.27 -3.65 17.53
C CYS A 41 0.13 -4.20 16.66
N ILE A 42 -1.11 -4.14 17.14
CA ILE A 42 -2.29 -4.59 16.39
C ILE A 42 -2.50 -3.72 15.14
N GLY A 43 -2.39 -2.40 15.27
CA GLY A 43 -2.51 -1.49 14.13
C GLY A 43 -1.44 -1.76 13.07
N ALA A 44 -0.19 -1.94 13.48
CA ALA A 44 0.92 -2.25 12.59
C ALA A 44 0.74 -3.60 11.88
N THR A 45 0.31 -4.64 12.59
CA THR A 45 0.10 -5.96 11.99
C THR A 45 -1.04 -5.94 10.98
N VAL A 46 -2.15 -5.27 11.28
CA VAL A 46 -3.26 -5.09 10.34
C VAL A 46 -2.82 -4.31 9.11
N TRP A 47 -2.04 -3.24 9.27
CA TRP A 47 -1.53 -2.45 8.15
C TRP A 47 -0.63 -3.26 7.23
N VAL A 48 0.32 -4.00 7.80
CA VAL A 48 1.23 -4.89 7.05
C VAL A 48 0.44 -6.00 6.36
N ALA A 49 -0.54 -6.59 7.04
CA ALA A 49 -1.39 -7.64 6.46
C ALA A 49 -2.19 -7.13 5.25
N ILE A 50 -2.86 -5.98 5.37
CA ILE A 50 -3.60 -5.36 4.25
C ILE A 50 -2.65 -5.05 3.09
N GLY A 51 -1.51 -4.41 3.36
CA GLY A 51 -0.51 -4.08 2.33
C GLY A 51 0.00 -5.31 1.60
N SER A 52 0.38 -6.35 2.35
CA SER A 52 0.87 -7.62 1.78
C SER A 52 -0.19 -8.34 0.93
N MET A 53 -1.44 -8.36 1.37
CA MET A 53 -2.55 -8.97 0.63
C MET A 53 -2.78 -8.26 -0.71
N ILE A 54 -2.76 -6.92 -0.72
CA ILE A 54 -2.89 -6.12 -1.96
C ILE A 54 -1.75 -6.47 -2.91
N ILE A 55 -0.50 -6.42 -2.45
CA ILE A 55 0.67 -6.75 -3.29
C ILE A 55 0.57 -8.16 -3.86
N ALA A 56 0.20 -9.16 -3.05
CA ALA A 56 0.05 -10.54 -3.51
C ALA A 56 -1.03 -10.68 -4.59
N CYS A 57 -2.20 -10.04 -4.42
CA CYS A 57 -3.26 -10.04 -5.42
C CYS A 57 -2.82 -9.37 -6.74
N LEU A 58 -2.05 -8.28 -6.66
CA LEU A 58 -1.52 -7.58 -7.83
C LEU A 58 -0.50 -8.46 -8.56
N GLN A 59 0.45 -9.07 -7.84
CA GLN A 59 1.43 -10.00 -8.41
C GLN A 59 0.76 -11.22 -9.06
N HIS A 60 -0.27 -11.77 -8.41
CA HIS A 60 -1.08 -12.85 -8.97
C HIS A 60 -1.74 -12.44 -10.30
N THR A 61 -2.29 -11.23 -10.37
CA THR A 61 -2.90 -10.68 -11.58
C THR A 61 -1.86 -10.50 -12.70
N CYS A 62 -0.68 -9.95 -12.39
CA CYS A 62 0.42 -9.84 -13.35
C CYS A 62 0.89 -11.21 -13.86
N GLY A 63 0.95 -12.22 -12.97
CA GLY A 63 1.26 -13.60 -13.32
C GLY A 63 0.25 -14.20 -14.29
N MET A 64 -1.04 -13.99 -14.05
CA MET A 64 -2.12 -14.43 -14.96
C MET A 64 -2.00 -13.77 -16.34
N PHE A 65 -1.69 -12.47 -16.41
CA PHE A 65 -1.43 -11.80 -17.68
C PHE A 65 -0.23 -12.37 -18.43
N ARG A 66 0.87 -12.67 -17.73
CA ARG A 66 2.05 -13.30 -18.32
C ARG A 66 1.75 -14.69 -18.87
N ILE A 67 0.97 -15.50 -18.14
CA ILE A 67 0.55 -16.84 -18.59
C ILE A 67 -0.35 -16.73 -19.83
N SER A 68 -1.30 -15.80 -19.83
CA SER A 68 -2.18 -15.55 -20.97
C SER A 68 -1.38 -15.14 -22.21
N SER A 69 -0.47 -14.16 -22.09
CA SER A 69 0.43 -13.71 -23.15
C SER A 69 1.31 -14.85 -23.69
N TYR A 70 1.86 -15.71 -22.82
CA TYR A 70 2.64 -16.88 -23.24
C TYR A 70 1.81 -17.84 -24.09
N ARG A 71 0.58 -18.17 -23.66
CA ARG A 71 -0.32 -19.08 -24.40
C ARG A 71 -0.73 -18.51 -25.76
N ILE A 72 -0.96 -17.20 -25.84
CA ILE A 72 -1.22 -16.51 -27.12
C ILE A 72 -0.02 -16.65 -28.06
N LYS A 73 1.19 -16.35 -27.55
CA LYS A 73 2.43 -16.44 -28.34
C LYS A 73 2.69 -17.86 -28.84
N ASP A 74 2.43 -18.86 -28.00
CA ASP A 74 2.60 -20.28 -28.36
C ASP A 74 1.63 -20.68 -29.48
N ALA A 75 0.35 -20.30 -29.36
CA ALA A 75 -0.65 -20.51 -30.40
C ALA A 75 -0.25 -19.87 -31.76
N ILE A 76 0.26 -18.64 -31.74
CA ILE A 76 0.76 -17.95 -32.96
C ILE A 76 1.97 -18.68 -33.56
N ASN A 77 2.91 -19.15 -32.73
CA ASN A 77 4.11 -19.84 -33.21
C ASN A 77 3.79 -21.21 -33.84
N ILE A 78 2.82 -21.95 -33.30
CA ILE A 78 2.32 -23.20 -33.90
C ILE A 78 1.74 -22.92 -35.30
N ASN A 79 0.95 -21.85 -35.46
CA ASN A 79 0.42 -21.42 -36.75
C ASN A 79 1.51 -21.10 -37.78
N SER A 80 2.64 -20.54 -37.32
CA SER A 80 3.74 -20.12 -38.21
C SER A 80 4.70 -21.25 -38.60
N ARG A 81 4.84 -22.32 -37.79
CA ARG A 81 5.90 -23.34 -37.97
C ARG A 81 5.46 -24.62 -38.70
N GLN A 82 4.17 -24.92 -38.79
CA GLN A 82 3.69 -26.22 -39.26
C GLN A 82 2.78 -26.10 -40.49
N ASN A 83 2.82 -27.10 -41.38
CA ASN A 83 1.70 -27.36 -42.29
C ASN A 83 0.45 -27.59 -41.40
N ILE A 84 -0.57 -26.75 -41.54
CA ILE A 84 -1.74 -26.73 -40.66
C ILE A 84 -2.45 -28.10 -40.72
N THR A 85 -2.16 -28.96 -39.74
CA THR A 85 -2.94 -30.19 -39.50
C THR A 85 -4.17 -29.85 -38.67
N LEU A 86 -5.21 -30.68 -38.78
CA LEU A 86 -6.45 -30.51 -38.00
C LEU A 86 -6.17 -30.51 -36.48
N GLU A 87 -5.27 -31.39 -36.04
CA GLU A 87 -4.86 -31.52 -34.63
C GLU A 87 -4.19 -30.24 -34.10
N ASN A 88 -3.23 -29.68 -34.86
CA ASN A 88 -2.55 -28.43 -34.48
C ASN A 88 -3.54 -27.24 -34.44
N LYS A 89 -4.53 -27.22 -35.34
CA LYS A 89 -5.57 -26.19 -35.36
C LYS A 89 -6.48 -26.26 -34.12
N ILE A 90 -6.84 -27.47 -33.68
CA ILE A 90 -7.64 -27.67 -32.46
C ILE A 90 -6.86 -27.20 -31.23
N LEU A 91 -5.58 -27.59 -31.11
CA LEU A 91 -4.72 -27.16 -30.00
C LEU A 91 -4.54 -25.64 -29.94
N MET A 92 -4.40 -24.98 -31.09
CA MET A 92 -4.31 -23.52 -31.18
C MET A 92 -5.60 -22.83 -30.72
N ILE A 93 -6.77 -23.32 -31.15
CA ILE A 93 -8.07 -22.78 -30.76
C ILE A 93 -8.28 -22.98 -29.25
N GLU A 94 -7.98 -24.15 -28.72
CA GLU A 94 -8.08 -24.44 -27.30
C GLU A 94 -7.14 -23.56 -26.46
N GLY A 95 -5.88 -23.39 -26.91
CA GLY A 95 -4.89 -22.54 -26.26
C GLY A 95 -5.31 -21.07 -26.20
N THR A 96 -5.87 -20.55 -27.29
CA THR A 96 -6.39 -19.17 -27.35
C THR A 96 -7.63 -18.97 -26.49
N ILE A 97 -8.59 -19.89 -26.49
CA ILE A 97 -9.77 -19.84 -25.61
C ILE A 97 -9.33 -19.83 -24.14
N CYS A 98 -8.39 -20.72 -23.76
CA CYS A 98 -7.85 -20.77 -22.41
C CYS A 98 -7.14 -19.45 -22.03
N ALA A 99 -6.34 -18.87 -22.93
CA ALA A 99 -5.66 -17.60 -22.69
C ALA A 99 -6.63 -16.45 -22.45
N VAL A 100 -7.73 -16.37 -23.23
CA VAL A 100 -8.78 -15.37 -23.09
C VAL A 100 -9.54 -15.55 -21.77
N ASP A 101 -9.83 -16.78 -21.36
CA ASP A 101 -10.53 -17.04 -20.10
C ASP A 101 -9.68 -16.64 -18.88
N ILE A 102 -8.40 -17.01 -18.87
CA ILE A 102 -7.40 -16.58 -17.85
C ILE A 102 -7.34 -15.05 -17.77
N TYR A 103 -7.26 -14.38 -18.93
CA TYR A 103 -7.24 -12.92 -18.99
C TYR A 103 -8.52 -12.30 -18.43
N ARG A 104 -9.69 -12.85 -18.79
CA ARG A 104 -10.99 -12.39 -18.28
C ARG A 104 -11.11 -12.58 -16.77
N GLN A 105 -10.62 -13.71 -16.24
CA GLN A 105 -10.60 -13.97 -14.81
C GLN A 105 -9.69 -12.97 -14.08
N ALA A 106 -8.51 -12.67 -14.62
CA ALA A 106 -7.59 -11.69 -14.08
C ALA A 106 -8.21 -10.28 -14.01
N ILE A 107 -8.86 -9.82 -15.09
CA ILE A 107 -9.59 -8.54 -15.08
C ILE A 107 -10.71 -8.54 -14.03
N LYS A 108 -11.47 -9.63 -13.93
CA LYS A 108 -12.58 -9.73 -12.97
C LYS A 108 -12.09 -9.62 -11.53
N LEU A 109 -10.98 -10.30 -11.20
CA LEU A 109 -10.32 -10.19 -9.91
C LEU A 109 -9.87 -8.75 -9.63
N ASN A 110 -9.17 -8.13 -10.59
CA ASN A 110 -8.66 -6.77 -10.44
C ASN A 110 -9.80 -5.75 -10.25
N LYS A 111 -10.90 -5.87 -11.02
CA LYS A 111 -12.07 -5.01 -10.88
C LYS A 111 -12.73 -5.15 -9.50
N HIS A 112 -12.84 -6.37 -9.00
CA HIS A 112 -13.39 -6.62 -7.66
C HIS A 112 -12.51 -6.03 -6.57
N LEU A 113 -11.19 -6.23 -6.68
CA LEU A 113 -10.21 -5.67 -5.77
C LEU A 113 -10.29 -4.14 -5.76
N MET A 114 -10.23 -3.50 -6.94
CA MET A 114 -10.28 -2.04 -7.05
C MET A 114 -11.57 -1.47 -6.49
N SER A 115 -12.73 -2.08 -6.76
CA SER A 115 -14.01 -1.62 -6.20
C SER A 115 -14.04 -1.63 -4.67
N LYS A 116 -13.35 -2.59 -4.02
CA LYS A 116 -13.25 -2.64 -2.56
C LYS A 116 -12.25 -1.64 -2.01
N LEU A 117 -11.15 -1.42 -2.73
CA LEU A 117 -10.07 -0.57 -2.26
C LEU A 117 -10.25 0.91 -2.63
N GLU A 118 -11.11 1.25 -3.60
CA GLU A 118 -11.28 2.62 -4.11
C GLU A 118 -11.59 3.62 -3.00
N ILE A 119 -12.62 3.34 -2.19
CA ILE A 119 -13.02 4.22 -1.08
C ILE A 119 -11.89 4.30 -0.04
N MET A 120 -11.26 3.16 0.28
CA MET A 120 -10.17 3.10 1.24
C MET A 120 -8.97 3.95 0.77
N PHE A 121 -8.55 3.82 -0.49
CA PHE A 121 -7.47 4.60 -1.07
C PHE A 121 -7.81 6.08 -1.15
N PHE A 122 -9.06 6.44 -1.50
CA PHE A 122 -9.50 7.83 -1.50
C PHE A 122 -9.34 8.46 -0.11
N CYS A 123 -9.85 7.81 0.94
CA CYS A 123 -9.67 8.27 2.31
C CYS A 123 -8.20 8.36 2.72
N LEU A 124 -7.40 7.34 2.38
CA LEU A 124 -5.96 7.33 2.65
C LEU A 124 -5.23 8.49 1.97
N ILE A 125 -5.51 8.77 0.70
CA ILE A 125 -4.91 9.89 -0.04
C ILE A 125 -5.23 11.21 0.65
N VAL A 126 -6.50 11.44 1.02
CA VAL A 126 -6.89 12.67 1.72
C VAL A 126 -6.13 12.82 3.04
N CYS A 127 -6.13 11.79 3.88
CA CYS A 127 -5.40 11.80 5.16
C CYS A 127 -3.90 12.02 4.98
N PHE A 128 -3.32 11.44 3.94
CA PHE A 128 -1.89 11.54 3.67
C PHE A 128 -1.49 12.92 3.16
N VAL A 129 -2.28 13.50 2.25
CA VAL A 129 -2.05 14.85 1.74
C VAL A 129 -2.19 15.87 2.85
N THR A 130 -3.22 15.78 3.70
CA THR A 130 -3.37 16.69 4.84
C THR A 130 -2.26 16.54 5.87
N SER A 131 -1.83 15.31 6.16
CA SER A 131 -0.70 15.08 7.06
C SER A 131 0.62 15.59 6.48
N LEU A 132 0.85 15.39 5.19
CA LEU A 132 2.03 15.88 4.48
C LEU A 132 2.09 17.41 4.51
N THR A 133 0.98 18.10 4.23
CA THR A 133 0.95 19.57 4.24
C THR A 133 1.18 20.15 5.63
N LEU A 134 0.63 19.54 6.68
CA LEU A 134 0.87 19.95 8.06
C LEU A 134 2.33 19.77 8.47
N ASN A 135 2.94 18.63 8.12
CA ASN A 135 4.35 18.38 8.43
C ASN A 135 5.29 19.32 7.64
N LEU A 136 4.98 19.61 6.37
CA LEU A 136 5.74 20.60 5.59
C LEU A 136 5.61 22.00 6.19
N TYR A 137 4.41 22.41 6.60
CA TYR A 137 4.19 23.68 7.29
C TYR A 137 5.00 23.76 8.59
N GLN A 138 5.02 22.68 9.38
CA GLN A 138 5.83 22.60 10.59
C GLN A 138 7.32 22.75 10.31
N ILE A 139 7.83 22.15 9.22
CA ILE A 139 9.24 22.29 8.82
C ILE A 139 9.58 23.75 8.51
N VAL A 140 8.72 24.45 7.77
CA VAL A 140 8.94 25.85 7.37
C VAL A 140 8.77 26.81 8.55
N SER A 141 7.85 26.53 9.47
CA SER A 141 7.51 27.45 10.57
C SER A 141 8.47 27.38 11.76
N PHE A 142 9.20 26.27 11.95
CA PHE A 142 10.10 26.07 13.11
C PHE A 142 11.56 26.23 12.70
N GLU A 143 12.04 27.47 12.63
CA GLU A 143 13.37 27.80 12.10
C GLU A 143 14.55 27.43 13.05
N ASN A 144 14.30 27.20 14.35
CA ASN A 144 15.38 27.16 15.36
C ASN A 144 15.47 25.90 16.26
N ASN A 145 14.65 24.86 16.05
CA ASN A 145 14.70 23.63 16.87
C ASN A 145 14.90 22.38 16.00
N ILE A 146 16.16 22.08 15.68
CA ILE A 146 16.55 20.96 14.80
C ILE A 146 15.96 19.61 15.30
N GLU A 147 15.95 19.36 16.61
CA GLU A 147 15.40 18.12 17.17
C GLU A 147 13.90 17.91 16.83
N LYS A 148 13.12 18.99 16.76
CA LYS A 148 11.68 18.94 16.43
C LYS A 148 11.42 18.85 14.93
N LEU A 149 12.42 19.10 14.09
CA LEU A 149 12.33 19.03 12.62
C LEU A 149 12.61 17.63 12.07
N ILE A 150 13.37 16.81 12.79
CA ILE A 150 13.76 15.45 12.35
C ILE A 150 12.52 14.59 12.09
N LEU A 151 11.54 14.61 13.00
CA LEU A 151 10.36 13.74 12.93
C LEU A 151 9.41 14.14 11.77
N PRO A 152 9.04 15.43 11.59
CA PRO A 152 8.31 15.87 10.41
C PRO A 152 9.03 15.58 9.09
N PHE A 153 10.36 15.79 9.04
CA PHE A 153 11.15 15.52 7.83
C PHE A 153 11.16 14.03 7.47
N LEU A 154 11.35 13.16 8.48
CA LEU A 154 11.26 11.71 8.30
C LEU A 154 9.87 11.30 7.79
N TYR A 155 8.81 11.86 8.39
CA TYR A 155 7.43 11.59 7.97
C TYR A 155 7.21 11.97 6.50
N VAL A 156 7.57 13.20 6.12
CA VAL A 156 7.50 13.68 4.72
C VAL A 156 8.25 12.74 3.76
N SER A 157 9.47 12.33 4.13
CA SER A 157 10.31 11.47 3.31
C SER A 157 9.69 10.08 3.10
N VAL A 158 9.24 9.44 4.19
CA VAL A 158 8.55 8.14 4.14
C VAL A 158 7.26 8.25 3.34
N SER A 159 6.55 9.37 3.51
CA SER A 159 5.31 9.62 2.80
C SER A 159 5.49 9.71 1.29
N ILE A 160 6.45 10.50 0.83
CA ILE A 160 6.75 10.63 -0.60
C ILE A 160 7.18 9.27 -1.18
N LEU A 161 8.02 8.52 -0.47
CA LEU A 161 8.47 7.19 -0.90
C LEU A 161 7.28 6.23 -1.05
N TYR A 162 6.37 6.20 -0.08
CA TYR A 162 5.19 5.35 -0.13
C TYR A 162 4.29 5.68 -1.33
N MET A 163 4.01 6.96 -1.58
CA MET A 163 3.24 7.40 -2.76
C MET A 163 3.90 6.98 -4.07
N PHE A 164 5.22 7.14 -4.18
CA PHE A 164 5.97 6.73 -5.36
C PHE A 164 5.85 5.22 -5.61
N LEU A 165 6.05 4.39 -4.58
CA LEU A 165 5.94 2.94 -4.69
C LEU A 165 4.53 2.48 -5.06
N ALA A 166 3.50 3.11 -4.49
CA ALA A 166 2.11 2.80 -4.82
C ALA A 166 1.79 3.12 -6.30
N ASN A 167 2.24 4.28 -6.79
CA ASN A 167 2.07 4.65 -8.19
C ASN A 167 2.84 3.74 -9.14
N LEU A 168 4.07 3.36 -8.77
CA LEU A 168 4.89 2.41 -9.54
C LEU A 168 4.18 1.05 -9.69
N MET A 169 3.56 0.54 -8.64
CA MET A 169 2.79 -0.71 -8.75
C MET A 169 1.59 -0.59 -9.70
N GLY A 170 0.88 0.54 -9.66
CA GLY A 170 -0.19 0.81 -10.63
C GLY A 170 0.30 0.80 -12.08
N GLN A 171 1.48 1.39 -12.33
CA GLN A 171 2.12 1.37 -13.65
C GLN A 171 2.46 -0.07 -14.10
N ILE A 172 3.11 -0.86 -13.24
CA ILE A 172 3.51 -2.25 -13.55
C ILE A 172 2.32 -3.09 -14.01
N ILE A 173 1.16 -2.98 -13.35
CA ILE A 173 -0.05 -3.73 -13.71
C ILE A 173 -0.58 -3.28 -15.07
N THR A 174 -0.60 -1.95 -15.30
CA THR A 174 -1.07 -1.37 -16.55
C THR A 174 -0.19 -1.81 -17.72
N ASP A 175 1.13 -1.86 -17.51
CA ASP A 175 2.09 -2.34 -18.50
C ASP A 175 1.93 -3.82 -18.80
N HIS A 176 1.73 -4.68 -17.78
CA HIS A 176 1.45 -6.11 -18.00
C HIS A 176 0.16 -6.34 -18.75
N ASN A 177 -0.88 -5.55 -18.46
CA ASN A 177 -2.14 -5.60 -19.18
C ASN A 177 -1.95 -5.20 -20.66
N ASN A 178 -1.21 -4.11 -20.92
CA ASN A 178 -0.90 -3.65 -22.28
C ASN A 178 -0.04 -4.66 -23.05
N HIS A 179 0.91 -5.33 -22.38
CA HIS A 179 1.77 -6.34 -22.99
C HIS A 179 0.99 -7.51 -23.59
N VAL A 180 -0.13 -7.92 -22.97
CA VAL A 180 -1.02 -8.96 -23.50
C VAL A 180 -1.52 -8.58 -24.90
N PHE A 181 -1.94 -7.33 -25.09
CA PHE A 181 -2.43 -6.84 -26.38
C PHE A 181 -1.34 -6.69 -27.43
N THR A 182 -0.11 -6.34 -27.04
CA THR A 182 1.02 -6.27 -27.98
C THR A 182 1.58 -7.64 -28.37
N THR A 183 1.24 -8.70 -27.63
CA THR A 183 1.68 -10.07 -27.92
C THR A 183 0.71 -10.79 -28.88
N ALA A 184 -0.56 -10.39 -28.90
CA ALA A 184 -1.59 -10.89 -29.79
C ALA A 184 -1.45 -10.29 -31.20
#